data_AF-N9QHN4-F1
#
_entry.id   AF-N9QHN4-F1
#
_cell.length_a   1.000
_cell.length_b   1.000
_cell.length_c   1.000
_cell.angle_alpha   90.00
_cell.angle_beta   90.00
_cell.angle_gamma   90.00
#
_symmetry.space_group_name_H-M   'P 1'
#
loop_
_entity.id
_entity.type
_entity.pdbx_description
1 polymer ?
#
loop_
_entity_poly.entity_id
_entity_poly.type
_entity_poly.pdbx_seq_one_letter_code
_entity_poly.pdbx_strand_id
1 'polypeptide(L)'
;MGAAMKIDDPVDISFMLLMKYRKPVIKLEELLPDYLPHLTIEQANKRANKCTLPFPAFKSDGRNSPFYVHLSDVAFWLESIQKESKKDWVAMNH
;
A
#
# COMPACT_ATOMS: atom_id res chain seq x y z
N MET A 1 -21.31 11.82 25.33
CA MET A 1 -21.23 11.84 23.86
C MET A 1 -19.85 12.36 23.48
N GLY A 2 -18.83 11.50 23.53
CA GLY A 2 -17.46 11.89 23.20
C GLY A 2 -17.34 12.10 21.70
N ALA A 3 -17.06 13.33 21.27
CA ALA A 3 -16.74 13.62 19.88
C ALA A 3 -15.44 12.88 19.55
N ALA A 4 -15.53 11.88 18.67
CA ALA A 4 -14.36 11.26 18.07
C ALA A 4 -13.57 12.36 17.37
N MET A 5 -12.44 12.72 17.98
CA MET A 5 -11.50 13.69 17.45
C MET A 5 -11.13 13.19 16.04
N LYS A 6 -11.52 13.93 15.00
CA LYS A 6 -11.03 13.65 13.66
C LYS A 6 -9.53 13.91 13.73
N ILE A 7 -8.75 12.83 13.79
CA ILE A 7 -7.31 12.90 13.63
C ILE A 7 -7.13 13.18 12.14
N ASP A 8 -7.20 14.45 11.75
CA ASP A 8 -6.71 14.90 10.47
C ASP A 8 -5.19 14.76 10.55
N ASP A 9 -4.67 13.61 10.11
CA ASP A 9 -3.23 13.45 9.98
C ASP A 9 -2.76 14.56 9.03
N PRO A 10 -1.84 15.44 9.46
CA PRO A 10 -1.44 16.60 8.66
C PRO A 10 -0.68 16.21 7.39
N VAL A 11 -0.37 14.93 7.22
CA VAL A 11 0.42 14.38 6.12
C VAL A 11 -0.35 13.21 5.51
N ASP A 12 -0.78 13.41 4.27
CA ASP A 12 -1.47 12.40 3.46
C ASP A 12 -0.48 11.36 2.93
N ILE A 13 -0.82 10.07 3.08
CA ILE A 13 0.04 8.95 2.67
C ILE A 13 0.21 8.93 1.15
N SER A 14 -0.86 9.19 0.39
CA SER A 14 -0.82 9.25 -1.07
C SER A 14 0.12 10.34 -1.56
N PHE A 15 0.07 11.53 -0.94
CA PHE A 15 0.94 12.65 -1.26
C PHE A 15 2.42 12.33 -0.98
N MET A 16 2.72 11.71 0.17
CA MET A 16 4.09 11.31 0.51
C MET A 16 4.63 10.23 -0.42
N LEU A 17 3.82 9.24 -0.78
CA LEU A 17 4.18 8.23 -1.78
C LEU A 17 4.47 8.89 -3.13
N LEU A 18 3.61 9.82 -3.57
CA LEU A 18 3.82 10.54 -4.82
C LEU A 18 5.10 11.38 -4.79
N MET A 19 5.42 12.04 -3.67
CA MET A 19 6.68 12.78 -3.52
C MET A 19 7.91 11.87 -3.57
N LYS A 20 7.83 10.68 -2.96
CA LYS A 20 8.92 9.70 -2.93
C LYS A 20 9.22 9.14 -4.32
N TYR A 21 8.20 8.63 -5.01
CA TYR A 21 8.39 7.92 -6.28
C TYR A 21 8.27 8.82 -7.51
N ARG A 22 7.66 10.00 -7.39
CA ARG A 22 7.40 10.98 -8.46
C ARG A 22 6.70 10.41 -9.69
N LYS A 23 5.95 9.31 -9.53
CA LYS A 23 5.23 8.60 -10.58
C LYS A 23 3.92 8.08 -10.01
N PRO A 24 2.79 8.12 -10.75
CA PRO A 24 1.53 7.56 -10.26
C PRO A 24 1.52 6.03 -10.25
N VAL A 25 2.30 5.41 -11.14
CA VAL A 25 2.43 3.96 -11.30
C VAL A 25 3.91 3.60 -11.19
N ILE A 26 4.22 2.59 -10.38
CA ILE A 26 5.58 2.08 -10.19
C ILE A 26 5.64 0.57 -10.42
N LYS A 27 6.84 0.05 -10.64
CA LYS A 27 7.03 -1.40 -10.73
C LYS A 27 6.87 -2.02 -9.35
N LEU A 28 6.28 -3.21 -9.28
CA LEU A 28 6.13 -3.95 -8.03
C LEU A 28 7.48 -4.15 -7.34
N GLU A 29 8.53 -4.44 -8.12
CA GLU A 29 9.91 -4.60 -7.64
C GLU A 29 10.44 -3.38 -6.87
N GLU A 30 10.09 -2.16 -7.28
CA GLU A 30 10.52 -0.92 -6.61
C GLU A 30 9.79 -0.72 -5.26
N LEU A 31 8.56 -1.25 -5.14
CA LEU A 31 7.74 -1.13 -3.93
C LEU A 31 8.10 -2.18 -2.87
N LEU A 32 8.54 -3.37 -3.28
CA LEU A 32 8.83 -4.49 -2.38
C LEU A 32 9.78 -4.16 -1.23
N PRO A 33 10.98 -3.58 -1.45
CA PRO A 33 11.90 -3.35 -0.34
C PRO A 33 11.36 -2.37 0.72
N ASP A 34 10.44 -1.49 0.32
CA ASP A 34 9.89 -0.46 1.19
C ASP A 34 8.75 -0.97 2.09
N TYR A 35 7.86 -1.79 1.53
CA TYR A 35 6.61 -2.18 2.22
C TYR A 35 6.42 -3.69 2.37
N LEU A 36 7.11 -4.50 1.57
CA LEU A 36 7.01 -5.95 1.57
C LEU A 36 8.41 -6.61 1.53
N PRO A 37 9.35 -6.25 2.43
CA PRO A 37 10.75 -6.69 2.34
C PRO A 37 10.93 -8.20 2.54
N HIS A 38 9.92 -8.87 3.08
CA HIS A 38 9.90 -10.32 3.28
C HIS A 38 9.58 -11.11 2.00
N LEU A 39 9.17 -10.44 0.92
CA LEU A 39 8.86 -11.09 -0.36
C LEU A 39 9.99 -10.91 -1.36
N THR A 40 10.40 -12.01 -1.99
CA THR A 40 11.20 -11.92 -3.21
C THR A 40 10.33 -11.51 -4.40
N ILE A 41 10.95 -10.95 -5.44
CA ILE A 41 10.23 -10.57 -6.67
C ILE A 41 9.47 -11.73 -7.30
N GLU A 42 10.00 -12.96 -7.24
CA GLU A 42 9.32 -14.16 -7.72
C GLU A 42 8.06 -14.48 -6.92
N GLN A 43 8.14 -14.38 -5.58
CA GLN A 43 7.01 -14.61 -4.70
C GLN A 43 5.94 -13.54 -4.89
N ALA A 44 6.35 -12.28 -5.00
CA ALA A 44 5.48 -11.15 -5.27
C ALA A 44 4.75 -11.31 -6.60
N ASN A 45 5.46 -11.70 -7.67
CA ASN A 45 4.85 -11.98 -8.98
C ASN A 45 3.87 -13.15 -8.92
N LYS A 46 4.18 -14.23 -8.18
CA LYS A 46 3.24 -15.35 -7.97
C LYS A 46 1.98 -14.90 -7.23
N ARG A 47 2.11 -14.05 -6.20
CA ARG A 47 0.97 -13.48 -5.46
C ARG A 47 0.16 -12.51 -6.31
N ALA A 48 0.81 -11.69 -7.13
CA ALA A 48 0.16 -10.79 -8.07
C ALA A 48 -0.70 -11.56 -9.08
N ASN A 49 -0.16 -12.63 -9.67
CA ASN A 49 -0.93 -13.51 -10.58
C ASN A 49 -2.13 -14.18 -9.89
N LYS A 50 -2.03 -14.47 -8.59
CA LYS A 50 -3.12 -15.08 -7.80
C LYS A 50 -4.06 -14.04 -7.18
N CYS A 51 -3.83 -12.75 -7.41
CA CYS A 51 -4.54 -11.65 -6.75
C CYS A 51 -4.54 -11.75 -5.21
N THR A 52 -3.45 -12.26 -4.62
CA THR A 52 -3.31 -12.39 -3.16
C THR A 52 -2.38 -11.34 -2.55
N LEU A 53 -2.06 -10.30 -3.31
CA LEU A 53 -1.41 -9.10 -2.77
C LEU A 53 -2.46 -8.24 -2.07
N PRO A 54 -2.05 -7.43 -1.08
CA PRO A 54 -2.97 -6.57 -0.35
C PRO A 54 -3.53 -5.39 -1.19
N PHE A 55 -2.98 -5.17 -2.38
CA PHE A 55 -3.41 -4.17 -3.35
C PHE A 55 -3.43 -4.79 -4.76
N PRO A 56 -4.21 -4.23 -5.69
CA PRO A 56 -4.21 -4.66 -7.09
C PRO A 56 -2.84 -4.41 -7.75
N ALA A 57 -2.36 -5.43 -8.46
CA ALA A 57 -1.19 -5.34 -9.33
C ALA A 57 -1.61 -5.74 -10.75
N PHE A 58 -1.10 -5.03 -11.74
CA PHE A 58 -1.47 -5.22 -13.14
C PHE A 58 -0.24 -5.30 -14.05
N LYS A 59 -0.41 -5.73 -15.29
CA LYS A 59 0.63 -5.70 -16.31
C LYS A 59 0.25 -4.71 -17.40
N SER A 60 1.23 -4.00 -17.94
CA SER A 60 1.03 -3.06 -19.04
C SER A 60 0.80 -3.75 -20.38
N ASP A 61 1.49 -4.86 -20.61
CA ASP A 61 1.42 -5.67 -21.83
C ASP A 61 1.69 -7.15 -21.49
N GLY A 62 1.46 -8.09 -22.41
CA GLY A 62 1.49 -9.57 -22.32
C GLY A 62 2.13 -10.33 -21.13
N ARG A 63 2.61 -11.56 -21.40
CA ARG A 63 3.01 -12.49 -20.32
C ARG A 63 4.31 -12.10 -19.61
N ASN A 64 5.23 -11.47 -20.33
CA ASN A 64 6.59 -11.18 -19.87
C ASN A 64 6.77 -9.79 -19.24
N SER A 65 5.73 -8.96 -19.25
CA SER A 65 5.85 -7.63 -18.65
C SER A 65 5.94 -7.70 -17.13
N PRO A 66 6.67 -6.76 -16.52
CA PRO A 66 6.70 -6.62 -15.08
C PRO A 66 5.31 -6.25 -14.55
N PHE A 67 5.07 -6.58 -13.29
CA PHE A 67 3.90 -6.09 -12.59
C PHE A 67 4.10 -4.63 -12.17
N TYR A 68 3.02 -3.88 -12.31
CA TYR A 68 2.89 -2.49 -11.92
C TYR A 68 1.80 -2.35 -10.86
N VAL A 69 1.93 -1.29 -10.07
CA VAL A 69 0.99 -0.95 -9.01
C VAL A 69 0.74 0.55 -9.07
N HIS A 70 -0.51 0.95 -8.87
CA HIS A 70 -0.87 2.36 -8.74
C HIS A 70 -0.68 2.81 -7.29
N LEU A 71 -0.04 3.97 -7.08
CA LEU A 71 0.29 4.44 -5.73
C LEU A 71 -0.94 4.71 -4.87
N SER A 72 -2.06 5.15 -5.46
CA SER A 72 -3.31 5.34 -4.69
C SER A 72 -3.83 4.04 -4.09
N ASP A 73 -3.65 2.90 -4.76
CA ASP A 73 -4.08 1.61 -4.22
C ASP A 73 -3.19 1.18 -3.05
N VAL A 74 -1.88 1.46 -3.16
CA VAL A 74 -0.93 1.25 -2.04
C VAL A 74 -1.28 2.17 -0.88
N ALA A 75 -1.59 3.44 -1.15
CA ALA A 75 -1.97 4.41 -0.13
C ALA A 75 -3.22 3.96 0.62
N PHE A 76 -4.27 3.58 -0.11
CA PHE A 76 -5.52 3.07 0.47
C PHE A 76 -5.28 1.84 1.35
N TRP A 77 -4.41 0.94 0.92
CA TRP A 77 -4.02 -0.22 1.73
C TRP A 77 -3.31 0.20 3.03
N LEU A 78 -2.33 1.10 2.95
CA LEU A 78 -1.59 1.59 4.13
C LEU A 78 -2.50 2.36 5.09
N GLU A 79 -3.40 3.19 4.58
CA GLU A 79 -4.41 3.90 5.38
C GLU A 79 -5.35 2.93 6.09
N SER A 80 -5.75 1.84 5.42
CA SER A 80 -6.57 0.80 6.05
C SER A 80 -5.85 0.16 7.23
N ILE A 81 -4.58 -0.22 7.07
CA ILE A 81 -3.76 -0.77 8.17
C ILE A 81 -3.62 0.26 9.29
N GLN A 82 -3.27 1.50 8.97
CA GLN A 82 -3.10 2.56 9.96
C GLN A 82 -4.39 2.79 10.76
N LYS A 83 -5.54 2.80 10.08
CA LYS A 83 -6.85 2.98 10.71
C LYS A 83 -7.20 1.83 11.65
N GLU A 84 -6.88 0.60 11.27
CA GLU A 84 -7.04 -0.58 12.13
C GLU A 84 -6.14 -0.48 13.36
N SER A 85 -4.85 -0.21 13.17
CA SER A 85 -3.90 -0.03 14.28
C SER A 85 -4.30 1.11 15.23
N LYS A 86 -4.86 2.22 14.70
CA LYS A 86 -5.39 3.31 15.52
C LYS A 86 -6.59 2.86 16.37
N LYS A 87 -7.50 2.05 15.81
CA LYS A 87 -8.63 1.51 16.57
C LYS A 87 -8.15 0.59 17.68
N ASP A 88 -7.21 -0.30 17.39
CA ASP A 88 -6.67 -1.24 18.37
C ASP A 88 -5.96 -0.49 19.49
N TRP A 89 -5.18 0.54 19.16
CA TRP A 89 -4.55 1.41 20.15
C TRP A 89 -5.57 2.07 21.09
N VAL A 90 -6.64 2.65 20.52
CA VAL A 90 -7.70 3.27 21.32
C VAL A 90 -8.41 2.22 22.18
N ALA A 91 -8.68 1.02 21.65
CA ALA A 91 -9.38 -0.03 22.38
C ALA A 91 -8.57 -0.63 23.54
N MET A 92 -7.23 -0.70 23.41
CA MET A 92 -6.34 -1.18 24.47
C MET A 92 -6.06 -0.13 25.54
N ASN A 93 -6.21 1.15 25.22
CA ASN A 93 -5.92 2.28 26.11
C ASN A 93 -7.19 2.91 26.71
N HIS A 94 -8.31 2.18 26.67
CA HIS A 94 -9.60 2.56 27.23
C HIS A 94 -9.97 1.65 28.41
#